data_AF-L9KJS3-F1
#
_entry.id   AF-L9KJS3-F1
#
_cell.length_a   1.000
_cell.length_b   1.000
_cell.length_c   1.000
_cell.angle_alpha   90.00
_cell.angle_beta   90.00
_cell.angle_gamma   90.00
#
_symmetry.space_group_name_H-M   'P 1'
#
loop_
_entity.id
_entity.type
_entity.pdbx_description
1 polymer ?
#
loop_
_entity_poly.entity_id
_entity_poly.type
_entity_poly.pdbx_seq_one_letter_code
_entity_poly.pdbx_strand_id
1 'polypeptide(L)'
;MGFLVEETAPVVWRGLMVMSAIEKLLRQDIALMDAHKGAEMFRKVHVPVLGLIQNMSVFQCPKCKHKTHIFGADGARKLARTLDLDVLENPIKSCKSEGSNLDVHFKNSHEIAQAIKGMHIQEATKYLKDVLYRGSVRRSVVTVMELVDVPRPNSGARHKVSGPKRVLKFCCTCLKMQSNTELKGLDVDFLVIEYIQVNKAPKMSHPVYRAHGQINPYMSSPYHIEMILTEKEQIAPKPEEKWHRRKKISQQKLKKQKLMAWK
;
A
#
# COMPACT_ATOMS: atom_id res chain seq x y z
N MET A 1 21.77 36.12 -1.23
CA MET A 1 22.44 37.43 -1.18
C MET A 1 23.81 37.20 -0.58
N GLY A 2 24.90 37.56 -1.27
CA GLY A 2 26.27 37.35 -0.80
C GLY A 2 27.05 38.65 -0.88
N PHE A 3 28.01 38.81 0.02
CA PHE A 3 28.99 39.89 0.00
C PHE A 3 30.37 39.29 -0.26
N LEU A 4 31.15 39.93 -1.15
CA LEU A 4 32.56 39.62 -1.34
C LEU A 4 33.37 40.26 -0.20
N VAL A 5 34.25 39.48 0.42
CA VAL A 5 35.21 39.96 1.44
C VAL A 5 36.59 39.43 1.08
N GLU A 6 37.61 40.25 1.29
CA GLU A 6 39.02 39.99 0.97
C GLU A 6 39.62 38.88 1.89
N GLU A 7 40.53 38.06 1.35
CA GLU A 7 41.05 36.84 1.99
C GLU A 7 41.80 37.06 3.33
N THR A 8 42.21 38.29 3.63
CA THR A 8 43.02 38.63 4.83
C THR A 8 42.20 39.24 5.96
N ALA A 9 40.89 39.46 5.79
CA ALA A 9 40.05 40.09 6.81
C ALA A 9 39.49 39.06 7.81
N PRO A 10 39.84 39.10 9.11
CA PRO A 10 39.21 38.25 10.12
C PRO A 10 37.79 38.75 10.40
N VAL A 11 36.78 38.09 9.82
CA VAL A 11 35.38 38.42 10.08
C VAL A 11 34.90 37.69 11.33
N VAL A 12 34.87 38.40 12.46
CA VAL A 12 34.32 37.87 13.72
C VAL A 12 32.83 38.18 13.78
N TRP A 13 32.00 37.20 13.43
CA TRP A 13 30.54 37.32 13.49
C TRP A 13 30.03 36.98 14.90
N ARG A 14 29.55 37.98 15.66
CA ARG A 14 28.89 37.77 16.98
C ARG A 14 27.44 38.30 17.00
N GLY A 15 26.68 38.08 15.94
CA GLY A 15 25.26 38.44 15.89
C GLY A 15 24.36 37.22 16.08
N LEU A 16 23.43 37.25 17.06
CA LEU A 16 22.42 36.20 17.28
C LEU A 16 21.65 35.85 16.00
N MET A 17 21.32 36.85 15.17
CA MET A 17 20.64 36.67 13.88
C MET A 17 21.50 35.93 12.84
N VAL A 18 22.80 36.24 12.80
CA VAL A 18 23.73 35.63 11.84
C VAL A 18 24.08 34.22 12.28
N MET A 19 24.29 33.99 13.57
CA MET A 19 24.47 32.64 14.11
C MET A 19 23.22 31.79 13.89
N SER A 20 22.01 32.32 14.11
CA SER A 20 20.77 31.59 13.81
C SER A 20 20.61 31.31 12.32
N ALA A 21 21.01 32.23 11.42
CA ALA A 21 20.98 32.01 9.99
C ALA A 21 22.02 30.98 9.53
N ILE A 22 23.23 31.02 10.08
CA ILE A 22 24.31 30.06 9.82
C ILE A 22 23.93 28.69 10.35
N GLU A 23 23.35 28.60 11.55
CA GLU A 23 22.85 27.36 12.15
C GLU A 23 21.67 26.77 11.36
N LYS A 24 20.77 27.62 10.84
CA LYS A 24 19.72 27.24 9.89
C LYS A 24 20.25 26.87 8.50
N LEU A 25 21.43 27.33 8.10
CA LEU A 25 21.99 26.99 6.78
C LEU A 25 22.86 25.73 6.83
N LEU A 26 23.40 25.37 8.00
CA LEU A 26 24.39 24.30 8.15
C LEU A 26 23.87 23.00 8.75
N ARG A 27 22.70 22.97 9.41
CA ARG A 27 22.27 21.75 10.12
C ARG A 27 21.12 20.98 9.46
N GLN A 28 21.31 19.67 9.45
CA GLN A 28 20.35 18.59 9.23
C GLN A 28 19.11 18.63 10.17
N ASP A 29 19.05 19.57 11.13
CA ASP A 29 18.11 19.56 12.26
C ASP A 29 16.90 20.50 12.14
N ILE A 30 16.82 21.35 11.10
CA ILE A 30 15.73 22.34 10.96
C ILE A 30 14.36 21.66 10.96
N ALA A 31 14.24 20.55 10.22
CA ALA A 31 12.99 19.83 10.10
C ALA A 31 12.50 19.27 11.46
N LEU A 32 13.43 18.85 12.33
CA LEU A 32 13.09 18.38 13.67
C LEU A 32 12.66 19.53 14.58
N MET A 33 13.32 20.69 14.47
CA MET A 33 12.95 21.88 15.23
C MET A 33 11.58 22.44 14.81
N ASP A 34 11.26 22.43 13.52
CA ASP A 34 9.95 22.87 13.02
C ASP A 34 8.85 21.89 13.43
N ALA A 35 9.10 20.58 13.37
CA ALA A 35 8.18 19.58 13.90
C ALA A 35 7.92 19.75 15.40
N HIS A 36 8.94 20.08 16.20
CA HIS A 36 8.79 20.39 17.63
C HIS A 36 7.87 21.59 17.86
N LYS A 37 8.16 22.72 17.20
CA LYS A 37 7.36 23.95 17.34
C LYS A 37 5.92 23.77 16.85
N GLY A 38 5.74 23.05 15.75
CA GLY A 38 4.41 22.71 15.23
C GLY A 38 3.61 21.88 16.24
N ALA A 39 4.23 20.84 16.82
CA ALA A 39 3.58 20.00 17.83
C ALA A 39 3.18 20.80 19.09
N GLU A 40 4.04 21.71 19.57
CA GLU A 40 3.70 22.60 20.69
C GLU A 40 2.56 23.57 20.35
N MET A 41 2.54 24.09 19.13
CA MET A 41 1.46 24.95 18.65
C MET A 41 0.13 24.19 18.65
N PHE A 42 0.08 22.96 18.13
CA PHE A 42 -1.13 22.14 18.14
C PHE A 42 -1.61 21.79 19.56
N ARG A 43 -0.67 21.56 20.49
CA ARG A 43 -0.97 21.38 21.92
C ARG A 43 -1.69 22.59 22.52
N LYS A 44 -1.25 23.81 22.19
CA LYS A 44 -1.87 25.06 22.67
C LYS A 44 -3.28 25.28 22.10
N VAL A 45 -3.51 24.86 20.86
CA VAL A 45 -4.80 24.99 20.17
C VAL A 45 -5.74 23.80 20.46
N HIS A 46 -5.34 22.86 21.32
CA HIS A 46 -6.13 21.67 21.72
C HIS A 46 -6.53 20.77 20.53
N VAL A 47 -5.68 20.70 19.50
CA VAL A 47 -5.87 19.77 18.38
C VAL A 47 -5.11 18.47 18.68
N PRO A 48 -5.77 17.29 18.66
CA PRO A 48 -5.09 16.02 18.94
C PRO A 48 -4.13 15.65 17.80
N VAL A 49 -2.84 15.50 18.13
CA VAL A 49 -1.80 15.04 17.19
C VAL A 49 -1.66 13.52 17.35
N LEU A 50 -1.91 12.77 16.27
CA LEU A 50 -1.88 11.31 16.27
C LEU A 50 -0.46 10.71 16.31
N GLY A 51 0.53 11.43 15.78
CA GLY A 51 1.91 10.95 15.73
C GLY A 51 2.79 11.71 14.76
N LEU A 52 4.09 11.40 14.80
CA LEU A 52 5.11 11.96 13.89
C LEU A 52 5.40 10.98 12.75
N ILE A 53 5.36 11.47 11.51
CA ILE A 53 5.66 10.68 10.31
C ILE A 53 7.03 11.09 9.76
N GLN A 54 7.90 10.11 9.49
CA GLN A 54 9.23 10.33 8.93
C GLN A 54 9.28 10.06 7.42
N ASN A 55 8.68 10.90 6.58
CA ASN A 55 8.58 10.66 5.13
C ASN A 55 9.91 10.28 4.43
N MET A 56 11.04 10.87 4.84
CA MET A 56 12.37 10.56 4.30
C MET A 56 13.37 10.33 5.43
N SER A 57 13.93 9.12 5.54
CA SER A 57 14.85 8.77 6.63
C SER A 57 16.33 8.72 6.22
N VAL A 58 16.61 8.37 4.95
CA VAL A 58 17.97 8.14 4.44
C VAL A 58 18.12 8.78 3.07
N PHE A 59 19.21 9.52 2.88
CA PHE A 59 19.71 9.92 1.57
C PHE A 59 20.84 8.98 1.15
N GLN A 60 20.69 8.32 0.01
CA GLN A 60 21.77 7.52 -0.56
C GLN A 60 22.51 8.35 -1.61
N CYS A 61 23.81 8.59 -1.38
CA CYS A 61 24.62 9.32 -2.34
C CYS A 61 24.73 8.53 -3.66
N PRO A 62 24.37 9.12 -4.82
CA PRO A 62 24.39 8.43 -6.11
C PRO A 62 25.81 8.05 -6.57
N LYS A 63 26.85 8.71 -6.01
CA LYS A 63 28.25 8.52 -6.41
C LYS A 63 28.99 7.46 -5.59
N CYS A 64 28.74 7.38 -4.28
CA CYS A 64 29.46 6.48 -3.37
C CYS A 64 28.57 5.46 -2.65
N LYS A 65 27.25 5.46 -2.91
CA LYS A 65 26.24 4.59 -2.25
C LYS A 65 26.18 4.73 -0.71
N HIS A 66 26.90 5.67 -0.12
CA HIS A 66 26.86 5.95 1.30
C HIS A 66 25.45 6.40 1.70
N LYS A 67 24.92 5.80 2.76
CA LYS A 67 23.62 6.10 3.33
C LYS A 67 23.82 7.13 4.44
N THR A 68 23.38 8.36 4.19
CA THR A 68 23.41 9.42 5.18
C THR A 68 22.01 9.62 5.74
N HIS A 69 21.86 9.54 7.05
CA HIS A 69 20.60 9.81 7.70
C HIS A 69 20.33 11.32 7.71
N ILE A 70 19.23 11.76 7.08
CA ILE A 70 18.90 13.18 6.90
C ILE A 70 18.62 13.86 8.25
N PHE A 71 18.06 13.11 9.21
CA PHE A 71 17.69 13.59 10.55
C PHE A 71 18.50 12.91 11.67
N GLY A 72 19.65 12.32 11.33
CA GLY A 72 20.34 11.36 12.19
C GLY A 72 19.58 10.03 12.30
N ALA A 73 20.25 8.98 12.79
CA ALA A 73 19.68 7.62 12.80
C ALA A 73 18.33 7.51 13.53
N ASP A 74 18.13 8.32 14.59
CA ASP A 74 16.94 8.27 15.45
C ASP A 74 16.37 9.66 15.81
N GLY A 75 16.70 10.73 15.07
CA GLY A 75 16.35 12.10 15.48
C GLY A 75 14.85 12.31 15.70
N ALA A 76 14.01 11.82 14.79
CA ALA A 76 12.56 11.93 14.94
C ALA A 76 11.99 10.96 16.01
N ARG A 77 12.68 9.86 16.31
CA ARG A 77 12.32 8.93 17.40
C ARG A 77 12.62 9.56 18.78
N LYS A 78 13.70 10.33 18.88
CA LYS A 78 14.04 11.14 20.06
C LYS A 78 13.02 12.26 20.26
N LEU A 79 12.68 12.99 19.19
CA LEU A 79 11.69 14.07 19.23
C LEU A 79 10.31 13.57 19.67
N ALA A 80 9.88 12.42 19.15
CA ALA A 80 8.61 11.78 19.51
C ALA A 80 8.52 11.47 21.01
N ARG A 81 9.60 10.96 21.62
CA ARG A 81 9.67 10.73 23.08
C ARG A 81 9.55 12.02 23.88
N THR A 82 10.16 13.12 23.41
CA THR A 82 10.06 14.42 24.09
C THR A 82 8.64 14.98 24.05
N LEU A 83 7.92 14.76 22.95
CA LEU A 83 6.58 15.28 22.75
C LEU A 83 5.46 14.36 23.26
N ASP A 84 5.80 13.14 23.68
CA ASP A 84 4.85 12.07 24.03
C ASP A 84 3.91 11.74 22.86
N LEU A 85 4.51 11.56 21.68
CA LEU A 85 3.82 11.21 20.43
C LEU A 85 4.35 9.89 19.89
N ASP A 86 3.51 9.10 19.24
CA ASP A 86 3.94 7.89 18.56
C ASP A 86 4.65 8.23 17.24
N VAL A 87 5.71 7.49 16.91
CA VAL A 87 6.28 7.51 15.55
C VAL A 87 5.46 6.56 14.70
N LEU A 88 4.71 7.11 13.75
CA LEU A 88 4.00 6.30 12.77
C LEU A 88 5.04 5.84 11.74
N GLU A 89 5.29 4.53 11.71
CA GLU A 89 6.34 3.96 10.85
C GLU A 89 6.06 4.23 9.36
N ASN A 90 7.15 4.55 8.67
CA ASN A 90 7.14 5.10 7.33
C ASN A 90 6.80 4.02 6.28
N PRO A 91 6.07 4.32 5.19
CA PRO A 91 5.78 3.42 4.05
C PRO A 91 7.01 2.92 3.25
N ILE A 92 8.20 2.88 3.83
CA ILE A 92 9.46 2.50 3.17
C ILE A 92 9.37 1.09 2.59
N LYS A 93 8.65 0.19 3.26
CA LYS A 93 8.39 -1.18 2.81
C LYS A 93 7.26 -1.29 1.77
N SER A 94 6.88 -0.20 1.11
CA SER A 94 5.77 -0.19 0.17
C SER A 94 6.07 0.48 -1.18
N CYS A 95 5.43 -0.02 -2.23
CA CYS A 95 5.52 0.47 -3.60
C CYS A 95 4.12 0.83 -4.10
N LYS A 96 3.94 2.04 -4.66
CA LYS A 96 2.68 2.50 -5.26
C LYS A 96 2.76 2.39 -6.78
N SER A 97 1.66 2.01 -7.42
CA SER A 97 1.41 2.28 -8.84
C SER A 97 0.02 2.87 -9.03
N GLU A 98 -0.11 3.71 -10.06
CA GLU A 98 -1.34 4.42 -10.37
C GLU A 98 -1.55 4.44 -11.89
N GLY A 99 -2.81 4.31 -12.32
CA GLY A 99 -3.23 4.52 -13.69
C GLY A 99 -4.50 5.37 -13.72
N SER A 100 -4.49 6.44 -14.49
CA SER A 100 -5.61 7.38 -14.58
C SER A 100 -6.29 7.36 -15.95
N ASN A 101 -7.60 7.64 -15.97
CA ASN A 101 -8.42 7.75 -17.19
C ASN A 101 -8.30 6.55 -18.14
N LEU A 102 -8.36 5.35 -17.58
CA LEU A 102 -8.18 4.11 -18.34
C LEU A 102 -9.46 3.75 -19.08
N ASP A 103 -9.38 3.64 -20.40
CA ASP A 103 -10.51 3.31 -21.26
C ASP A 103 -10.79 1.79 -21.31
N VAL A 104 -11.12 1.24 -20.14
CA VAL A 104 -11.64 -0.11 -20.00
C VAL A 104 -12.80 -0.09 -19.01
N HIS A 105 -13.72 -1.04 -19.15
CA HIS A 105 -14.97 -1.02 -18.39
C HIS A 105 -14.74 -1.18 -16.87
N PHE A 106 -15.15 -0.17 -16.09
CA PHE A 106 -14.98 -0.10 -14.62
C PHE A 106 -15.33 -1.41 -13.89
N LYS A 107 -16.52 -1.99 -14.14
CA LYS A 107 -16.97 -3.20 -13.42
C LYS A 107 -16.00 -4.38 -13.58
N ASN A 108 -15.54 -4.62 -14.80
CA ASN A 108 -14.62 -5.72 -15.10
C ASN A 108 -13.28 -5.55 -14.37
N SER A 109 -12.79 -4.31 -14.32
CA SER A 109 -11.56 -3.94 -13.61
C SER A 109 -11.72 -4.09 -12.10
N HIS A 110 -12.88 -3.72 -11.54
CA HIS A 110 -13.16 -3.86 -10.11
C HIS A 110 -13.17 -5.32 -9.67
N GLU A 111 -13.81 -6.21 -10.44
CA GLU A 111 -13.85 -7.65 -10.14
C GLU A 111 -12.45 -8.29 -10.16
N ILE A 112 -11.65 -7.97 -11.18
CA ILE A 112 -10.26 -8.46 -11.27
C ILE A 112 -9.42 -7.89 -10.13
N ALA A 113 -9.63 -6.63 -9.75
CA ALA A 113 -8.94 -6.00 -8.65
C ALA A 113 -9.23 -6.70 -7.31
N GLN A 114 -10.50 -7.00 -7.02
CA GLN A 114 -10.87 -7.74 -5.81
C GLN A 114 -10.27 -9.15 -5.79
N ALA A 115 -10.15 -9.78 -6.96
CA ALA A 115 -9.58 -11.11 -7.08
C ALA A 115 -8.10 -11.19 -6.73
N ILE A 116 -7.31 -10.17 -7.13
CA ILE A 116 -5.85 -10.15 -6.90
C ILE A 116 -5.47 -9.54 -5.56
N LYS A 117 -6.43 -8.92 -4.85
CA LYS A 117 -6.20 -8.31 -3.54
C LYS A 117 -5.70 -9.35 -2.54
N GLY A 118 -4.58 -9.07 -1.89
CA GLY A 118 -3.97 -9.95 -0.89
C GLY A 118 -3.09 -11.07 -1.45
N MET A 119 -2.95 -11.20 -2.77
CA MET A 119 -2.03 -12.18 -3.37
C MET A 119 -0.58 -11.69 -3.35
N HIS A 120 0.37 -12.64 -3.35
CA HIS A 120 1.77 -12.35 -3.69
C HIS A 120 1.88 -11.94 -5.17
N ILE A 121 2.85 -11.07 -5.48
CA ILE A 121 3.00 -10.54 -6.84
C ILE A 121 3.24 -11.64 -7.91
N GLN A 122 3.99 -12.68 -7.56
CA GLN A 122 4.27 -13.81 -8.45
C GLN A 122 2.99 -14.61 -8.73
N GLU A 123 2.21 -14.88 -7.69
CA GLU A 123 0.93 -15.59 -7.79
C GLU A 123 -0.09 -14.80 -8.59
N ALA A 124 -0.20 -13.48 -8.35
CA ALA A 124 -1.07 -12.59 -9.08
C ALA A 124 -0.70 -12.54 -10.57
N THR A 125 0.61 -12.46 -10.89
CA THR A 125 1.08 -12.45 -12.29
C THR A 125 0.79 -13.77 -12.99
N LYS A 126 0.99 -14.90 -12.31
CA LYS A 126 0.66 -16.23 -12.82
C LYS A 126 -0.84 -16.36 -13.04
N TYR A 127 -1.64 -15.93 -12.07
CA TYR A 127 -3.09 -15.92 -12.14
C TYR A 127 -3.60 -15.15 -13.36
N LEU A 128 -3.15 -13.90 -13.55
CA LEU A 128 -3.56 -13.09 -14.70
C LEU A 128 -3.13 -13.69 -16.04
N LYS A 129 -1.93 -14.28 -16.13
CA LYS A 129 -1.47 -15.01 -17.33
C LYS A 129 -2.33 -16.24 -17.62
N ASP A 130 -2.70 -17.00 -16.59
CA ASP A 130 -3.59 -18.16 -16.74
C ASP A 130 -4.99 -17.72 -17.21
N VAL A 131 -5.54 -16.60 -16.72
CA VAL A 131 -6.81 -16.05 -17.22
C VAL A 131 -6.68 -15.57 -18.67
N LEU A 132 -5.55 -14.97 -19.04
CA LEU A 132 -5.33 -14.44 -20.39
C LEU A 132 -5.20 -15.56 -21.45
N TYR A 133 -4.45 -16.63 -21.13
CA TYR A 133 -4.08 -17.66 -22.12
C TYR A 133 -4.83 -18.98 -21.98
N ARG A 134 -5.21 -19.40 -20.77
CA ARG A 134 -5.77 -20.75 -20.52
C ARG A 134 -7.28 -20.79 -20.33
N GLY A 135 -7.94 -19.63 -20.21
CA GLY A 135 -9.39 -19.54 -19.96
C GLY A 135 -9.84 -20.30 -18.71
N SER A 136 -8.91 -20.73 -17.84
CA SER A 136 -9.18 -21.63 -16.72
C SER A 136 -9.10 -20.83 -15.44
N VAL A 137 -10.22 -20.22 -15.08
CA VAL A 137 -10.33 -19.36 -13.90
C VAL A 137 -10.65 -20.22 -12.68
N ARG A 138 -9.91 -20.06 -11.57
CA ARG A 138 -10.34 -20.54 -10.25
C ARG A 138 -11.66 -19.84 -9.90
N ARG A 139 -12.59 -20.60 -9.32
CA ARG A 139 -13.99 -20.25 -8.98
C ARG A 139 -14.25 -18.84 -8.42
N SER A 140 -13.25 -18.14 -7.88
CA SER A 140 -13.40 -16.87 -7.17
C SER A 140 -13.66 -15.63 -8.05
N VAL A 141 -13.29 -15.64 -9.34
CA VAL A 141 -13.53 -14.45 -10.22
C VAL A 141 -14.81 -14.58 -11.05
N VAL A 142 -15.41 -15.75 -11.03
CA VAL A 142 -16.69 -16.00 -11.70
C VAL A 142 -17.87 -15.59 -10.80
N THR A 143 -17.65 -15.32 -9.51
CA THR A 143 -18.75 -15.12 -8.56
C THR A 143 -19.36 -13.72 -8.49
N VAL A 144 -18.83 -12.68 -9.15
CA VAL A 144 -19.50 -11.36 -9.16
C VAL A 144 -19.36 -10.57 -10.46
N MET A 145 -18.96 -11.22 -11.56
CA MET A 145 -19.35 -10.72 -12.87
C MET A 145 -20.86 -10.91 -13.02
N GLU A 146 -21.65 -9.93 -12.60
CA GLU A 146 -22.91 -9.59 -13.27
C GLU A 146 -22.59 -9.17 -14.72
N LEU A 147 -22.02 -10.10 -15.49
CA LEU A 147 -22.19 -10.11 -16.92
C LEU A 147 -23.65 -10.46 -17.11
N VAL A 148 -24.47 -9.42 -17.28
CA VAL A 148 -25.76 -9.54 -17.95
C VAL A 148 -25.52 -10.44 -19.17
N ASP A 149 -26.26 -11.55 -19.26
CA ASP A 149 -26.22 -12.57 -20.32
C ASP A 149 -25.20 -13.74 -20.23
N VAL A 150 -24.54 -13.99 -19.09
CA VAL A 150 -23.81 -15.27 -18.89
C VAL A 150 -24.59 -16.19 -17.94
N PRO A 151 -25.05 -17.39 -18.39
CA PRO A 151 -25.76 -18.33 -17.54
C PRO A 151 -24.94 -18.72 -16.31
N ARG A 152 -25.54 -18.66 -15.12
CA ARG A 152 -24.94 -19.22 -13.90
C ARG A 152 -24.89 -20.74 -14.03
N PRO A 153 -23.72 -21.39 -13.89
CA PRO A 153 -23.66 -22.84 -13.97
C PRO A 153 -24.25 -23.45 -12.69
N ASN A 154 -25.22 -24.33 -12.87
CA ASN A 154 -25.62 -25.27 -11.84
C ASN A 154 -24.49 -26.29 -11.67
N SER A 155 -23.99 -26.42 -10.45
CA SER A 155 -23.02 -27.44 -9.99
C SER A 155 -21.58 -27.30 -10.51
N GLY A 156 -20.61 -27.53 -9.60
CA GLY A 156 -19.35 -28.25 -9.83
C GLY A 156 -18.32 -27.80 -10.88
N ALA A 157 -18.74 -27.51 -12.11
CA ALA A 157 -17.93 -27.52 -13.31
C ALA A 157 -17.16 -26.22 -13.54
N ARG A 158 -15.88 -26.36 -13.92
CA ARG A 158 -15.01 -25.26 -14.37
C ARG A 158 -15.41 -24.90 -15.80
N HIS A 159 -16.13 -23.81 -16.02
CA HIS A 159 -16.34 -23.28 -17.37
C HIS A 159 -15.14 -22.45 -17.83
N LYS A 160 -14.76 -22.63 -19.09
CA LYS A 160 -13.75 -21.82 -19.75
C LYS A 160 -14.36 -20.50 -20.21
N VAL A 161 -14.35 -19.48 -19.36
CA VAL A 161 -14.75 -18.12 -19.76
C VAL A 161 -13.48 -17.32 -20.02
N SER A 162 -13.34 -16.81 -21.24
CA SER A 162 -12.25 -15.89 -21.57
C SER A 162 -12.54 -14.54 -20.93
N GLY A 163 -11.69 -14.11 -19.99
CA GLY A 163 -11.82 -12.81 -19.35
C GLY A 163 -11.56 -11.65 -20.33
N PRO A 164 -11.90 -10.41 -19.95
CA PRO A 164 -11.71 -9.23 -20.79
C PRO A 164 -10.21 -8.95 -20.99
N LYS A 165 -9.68 -9.35 -22.16
CA LYS A 165 -8.25 -9.30 -22.51
C LYS A 165 -7.61 -7.92 -22.29
N ARG A 166 -8.32 -6.84 -22.60
CA ARG A 166 -7.84 -5.45 -22.39
C ARG A 166 -7.58 -5.14 -20.91
N VAL A 167 -8.50 -5.53 -20.02
CA VAL A 167 -8.35 -5.31 -18.57
C VAL A 167 -7.17 -6.12 -18.03
N LEU A 168 -7.10 -7.41 -18.38
CA LEU A 168 -6.03 -8.30 -17.91
C LEU A 168 -4.65 -7.81 -18.34
N LYS A 169 -4.51 -7.34 -19.59
CA LYS A 169 -3.27 -6.76 -20.09
C LYS A 169 -2.90 -5.51 -19.29
N PHE A 170 -3.87 -4.67 -18.94
CA PHE A 170 -3.65 -3.48 -18.14
C PHE A 170 -3.21 -3.81 -16.71
N CYS A 171 -3.92 -4.73 -16.03
CA CYS A 171 -3.54 -5.18 -14.68
C CYS A 171 -2.14 -5.82 -14.67
N CYS A 172 -1.76 -6.59 -15.70
CA CYS A 172 -0.39 -7.09 -15.84
C CYS A 172 0.62 -5.94 -15.99
N THR A 173 0.30 -4.87 -16.73
CA THR A 173 1.17 -3.69 -16.83
C THR A 173 1.31 -2.99 -15.47
N CYS A 174 0.23 -2.87 -14.69
CA CYS A 174 0.30 -2.35 -13.33
C CYS A 174 1.18 -3.22 -12.43
N LEU A 175 1.08 -4.55 -12.52
CA LEU A 175 1.90 -5.50 -11.75
C LEU A 175 3.38 -5.55 -12.20
N LYS A 176 3.71 -5.01 -13.38
CA LYS A 176 5.11 -4.73 -13.74
C LYS A 176 5.72 -3.57 -12.94
N MET A 177 5.05 -3.12 -11.90
CA MET A 177 5.59 -2.27 -10.83
C MET A 177 6.83 -2.85 -10.11
N GLN A 178 7.27 -4.07 -10.43
CA GLN A 178 8.59 -4.61 -10.05
C GLN A 178 9.73 -3.60 -10.26
N SER A 179 9.73 -2.85 -11.37
CA SER A 179 10.77 -1.84 -11.64
C SER A 179 10.80 -0.72 -10.58
N ASN A 180 9.63 -0.27 -10.10
CA ASN A 180 9.57 0.72 -9.01
C ASN A 180 10.04 0.13 -7.67
N THR A 181 9.96 -1.19 -7.55
CA THR A 181 10.28 -1.95 -6.35
C THR A 181 11.80 -2.19 -6.27
N GLU A 182 12.42 -2.50 -7.41
CA GLU A 182 13.87 -2.52 -7.60
C GLU A 182 14.50 -1.16 -7.30
N LEU A 183 13.89 -0.05 -7.76
CA LEU A 183 14.34 1.30 -7.44
C LEU A 183 14.32 1.61 -5.95
N LYS A 184 13.36 1.06 -5.21
CA LYS A 184 13.27 1.20 -3.75
C LYS A 184 14.11 0.18 -2.97
N GLY A 185 14.70 -0.80 -3.66
CA GLY A 185 15.48 -1.87 -3.04
C GLY A 185 14.64 -2.83 -2.18
N LEU A 186 13.37 -3.00 -2.54
CA LEU A 186 12.43 -3.93 -1.89
C LEU A 186 12.56 -5.31 -2.52
N ASP A 187 12.46 -6.36 -1.72
CA ASP A 187 12.55 -7.74 -2.22
C ASP A 187 11.25 -8.11 -2.97
N VAL A 188 11.39 -8.59 -4.21
CA VAL A 188 10.28 -8.89 -5.12
C VAL A 188 9.49 -10.11 -4.64
N ASP A 189 10.13 -11.03 -3.94
CA ASP A 189 9.52 -12.31 -3.57
C ASP A 189 8.54 -12.16 -2.40
N PHE A 190 8.77 -11.21 -1.48
CA PHE A 190 7.93 -10.97 -0.31
C PHE A 190 6.87 -9.87 -0.51
N LEU A 191 6.70 -9.37 -1.73
CA LEU A 191 5.68 -8.37 -2.04
C LEU A 191 4.28 -8.97 -2.07
N VAL A 192 3.39 -8.34 -1.30
CA VAL A 192 1.96 -8.64 -1.27
C VAL A 192 1.18 -7.42 -1.71
N ILE A 193 0.12 -7.64 -2.49
CA ILE A 193 -0.86 -6.60 -2.84
C ILE A 193 -1.72 -6.32 -1.61
N GLU A 194 -1.36 -5.31 -0.83
CA GLU A 194 -2.12 -4.93 0.35
C GLU A 194 -3.36 -4.13 -0.03
N TYR A 195 -3.17 -3.15 -0.90
CA TYR A 195 -4.22 -2.26 -1.33
C TYR A 195 -4.37 -2.27 -2.85
N ILE A 196 -5.61 -2.39 -3.28
CA ILE A 196 -6.00 -2.14 -4.65
C ILE A 196 -7.37 -1.47 -4.65
N GLN A 197 -7.45 -0.33 -5.31
CA GLN A 197 -8.67 0.45 -5.46
C GLN A 197 -8.89 0.79 -6.93
N VAL A 198 -10.15 0.67 -7.34
CA VAL A 198 -10.60 1.05 -8.67
C VAL A 198 -11.72 2.09 -8.48
N ASN A 199 -11.50 3.30 -9.00
CA ASN A 199 -12.42 4.43 -8.92
C ASN A 199 -12.96 4.77 -10.31
N LYS A 200 -14.20 5.26 -10.41
CA LYS A 200 -14.75 5.71 -11.70
C LYS A 200 -14.03 6.99 -12.15
N ALA A 201 -13.77 7.08 -13.45
CA ALA A 201 -13.22 8.28 -14.09
C ALA A 201 -14.32 9.05 -14.84
N PRO A 202 -14.07 10.30 -15.27
CA PRO A 202 -15.00 11.07 -16.08
C PRO A 202 -15.44 10.32 -17.35
N LYS A 203 -16.74 10.18 -17.57
CA LYS A 203 -17.29 9.45 -18.71
C LYS A 203 -17.14 10.26 -20.00
N MET A 204 -16.75 9.60 -21.08
CA MET A 204 -16.78 10.19 -22.42
C MET A 204 -18.09 9.80 -23.10
N SER A 205 -18.72 10.76 -23.79
CA SER A 205 -19.97 10.54 -24.51
C SER A 205 -19.71 10.49 -26.01
N HIS A 206 -20.21 9.47 -26.68
CA HIS A 206 -20.22 9.37 -28.14
C HIS A 206 -21.68 9.32 -28.63
N PRO A 207 -22.06 10.10 -29.66
CA PRO A 207 -23.40 10.03 -30.20
C PRO A 207 -23.61 8.69 -30.93
N VAL A 208 -24.76 8.05 -30.69
CA VAL A 208 -25.21 6.87 -31.44
C VAL A 208 -26.57 7.16 -32.04
N TYR A 209 -26.61 7.14 -33.37
CA TYR A 209 -27.83 7.30 -34.14
C TYR A 209 -28.67 6.03 -34.08
N ARG A 210 -29.96 6.18 -33.82
CA ARG A 210 -30.95 5.09 -33.80
C ARG A 210 -32.04 5.35 -34.84
N ALA A 211 -32.94 4.37 -34.97
CA ALA A 211 -34.11 4.49 -35.82
C ALA A 211 -34.95 5.73 -35.47
N HIS A 212 -35.72 6.22 -36.44
CA HIS A 212 -36.59 7.40 -36.30
C HIS A 212 -35.86 8.70 -35.90
N GLY A 213 -34.57 8.84 -36.25
CA GLY A 213 -33.80 10.06 -35.99
C GLY A 213 -33.43 10.28 -34.52
N GLN A 214 -33.60 9.27 -33.66
CA GLN A 214 -33.22 9.37 -32.25
C GLN A 214 -31.69 9.36 -32.09
N ILE A 215 -31.16 10.26 -31.25
CA ILE A 215 -29.73 10.32 -30.90
C ILE A 215 -29.57 9.96 -29.44
N ASN A 216 -28.97 8.80 -29.16
CA ASN A 216 -28.69 8.35 -27.79
C ASN A 216 -27.20 8.48 -27.48
N PRO A 217 -26.82 8.88 -26.25
CA PRO A 217 -25.44 8.88 -25.83
C PRO A 217 -24.95 7.45 -25.58
N TYR A 218 -23.82 7.10 -26.16
CA TYR A 218 -23.00 5.96 -25.76
C TYR A 218 -21.89 6.45 -24.84
N MET A 219 -22.02 6.11 -23.56
CA MET A 219 -21.12 6.58 -22.52
C MET A 219 -20.04 5.53 -22.26
N SER A 220 -18.77 5.92 -22.37
CA SER A 220 -17.67 5.11 -21.86
C SER A 220 -17.70 5.05 -20.33
N SER A 221 -17.08 4.02 -19.76
CA SER A 221 -16.98 3.82 -18.31
C SER A 221 -15.51 3.68 -17.86
N PRO A 222 -14.70 4.73 -18.07
CA PRO A 222 -13.29 4.70 -17.71
C PRO A 222 -13.09 4.67 -16.19
N TYR A 223 -11.88 4.33 -15.76
CA TYR A 223 -11.55 4.21 -14.35
C TYR A 223 -10.13 4.70 -14.03
N HIS A 224 -9.91 4.99 -12.75
CA HIS A 224 -8.60 5.16 -12.14
C HIS A 224 -8.30 3.92 -11.30
N ILE A 225 -7.05 3.48 -11.29
CA ILE A 225 -6.58 2.37 -10.45
C ILE A 225 -5.40 2.81 -9.62
N GLU A 226 -5.42 2.45 -8.36
CA GLU A 226 -4.34 2.66 -7.42
C GLU A 226 -4.01 1.34 -6.75
N MET A 227 -2.72 1.01 -6.68
CA MET A 227 -2.22 -0.21 -6.06
C MET A 227 -1.07 0.12 -5.13
N ILE A 228 -1.08 -0.49 -3.95
CA ILE A 228 0.01 -0.42 -2.98
C ILE A 228 0.44 -1.85 -2.68
N LEU A 229 1.70 -2.14 -2.99
CA LEU A 229 2.40 -3.34 -2.59
C LEU A 229 3.13 -3.07 -1.29
N THR A 230 3.14 -4.04 -0.40
CA THR A 230 3.91 -3.98 0.84
C THR A 230 4.72 -5.25 0.99
N GLU A 231 5.95 -5.12 1.43
CA GLU A 231 6.80 -6.23 1.83
C GLU A 231 6.30 -6.77 3.18
N LYS A 232 5.75 -7.99 3.18
CA LYS A 232 5.31 -8.65 4.42
C LYS A 232 6.43 -9.53 4.95
N GLU A 233 6.89 -9.24 6.16
CA GLU A 233 7.76 -10.15 6.90
C GLU A 233 6.99 -11.44 7.24
N GLN A 234 7.65 -12.58 7.09
CA GLN A 234 7.12 -13.86 7.58
C GLN A 234 7.15 -13.85 9.11
N ILE A 235 6.09 -13.32 9.72
CA ILE A 235 5.89 -13.49 11.15
C ILE A 235 5.55 -14.96 11.35
N ALA A 236 6.47 -15.71 11.94
CA ALA A 236 6.21 -17.08 12.36
C ALA A 236 4.90 -17.08 13.18
N PRO A 237 3.91 -17.94 12.85
CA PRO A 237 2.66 -17.94 13.58
C PRO A 237 2.98 -18.16 15.06
N LYS A 238 2.55 -17.21 15.90
CA LYS A 238 2.61 -17.42 17.35
C LYS A 238 1.90 -18.74 17.64
N PRO A 239 2.49 -19.66 18.42
CA PRO A 239 1.85 -20.92 18.72
C PRO A 239 0.47 -20.64 19.33
N GLU A 240 -0.59 -21.11 18.66
CA GLU A 240 -1.94 -20.97 19.17
C GLU A 240 -2.04 -21.72 20.50
N GLU A 241 -2.40 -21.02 21.58
CA GLU A 241 -2.79 -21.66 22.83
C GLU A 241 -4.06 -22.46 22.56
N LYS A 242 -3.93 -23.79 22.44
CA LYS A 242 -5.06 -24.69 22.28
C LYS A 242 -5.92 -24.64 23.54
N TRP A 243 -6.97 -23.82 23.52
CA TRP A 243 -8.04 -23.91 24.51
C TRP A 243 -8.82 -25.21 24.28
N HIS A 244 -8.42 -26.27 24.99
CA HIS A 244 -9.21 -27.49 25.06
C HIS A 244 -10.54 -27.17 25.76
N ARG A 245 -11.63 -27.08 24.99
CA ARG A 245 -12.98 -27.05 25.52
C ARG A 245 -13.17 -28.33 26.35
N ARG A 246 -13.08 -28.24 27.69
CA ARG A 246 -13.31 -29.38 28.59
C ARG A 246 -14.68 -29.97 28.24
N LYS A 247 -14.70 -31.14 27.61
CA LYS A 247 -15.96 -31.88 27.40
C LYS A 247 -16.56 -32.10 28.79
N LYS A 248 -17.79 -31.66 29.04
CA LYS A 248 -18.52 -31.98 30.27
C LYS A 248 -18.75 -33.49 30.28
N ILE A 249 -17.88 -34.22 30.96
CA ILE A 249 -18.04 -35.66 31.18
C ILE A 249 -19.04 -35.81 32.34
N SER A 250 -20.08 -36.63 32.16
CA SER A 250 -20.99 -37.01 33.24
C SER A 250 -20.22 -37.61 34.42
N GLN A 251 -20.59 -37.26 35.66
CA GLN A 251 -19.91 -37.73 36.89
C GLN A 251 -19.81 -39.27 36.96
N GLN A 252 -20.78 -39.99 36.42
CA GLN A 252 -20.78 -41.46 36.34
C GLN A 252 -19.66 -41.99 35.42
N LYS A 253 -19.43 -41.33 34.29
CA LYS A 253 -18.41 -41.73 33.31
C LYS A 253 -17.00 -41.42 33.83
N LEU A 254 -16.85 -40.34 34.61
CA LEU A 254 -15.61 -40.01 35.31
C LEU A 254 -15.30 -41.02 36.42
N LYS A 255 -16.29 -41.42 37.23
CA LYS A 255 -16.13 -42.47 38.26
C LYS A 255 -15.71 -43.81 37.64
N LYS A 256 -16.33 -44.22 36.53
CA LYS A 256 -15.94 -45.45 35.79
C LYS A 256 -14.50 -45.38 35.25
N GLN A 257 -14.08 -44.25 34.68
CA GLN A 257 -12.70 -44.08 34.21
C GLN A 257 -11.69 -44.14 35.35
N LYS A 258 -11.99 -43.51 36.51
CA LYS A 258 -11.12 -43.59 37.70
C LYS A 258 -11.02 -45.00 38.26
N LEU A 259 -12.13 -45.75 38.27
CA LEU A 259 -12.15 -47.14 38.75
C LEU A 259 -11.35 -48.08 37.82
N MET A 260 -11.39 -47.84 36.52
CA MET A 260 -10.63 -48.60 35.51
C MET A 260 -9.14 -48.27 35.52
N ALA A 261 -8.76 -47.05 35.90
CA ALA A 261 -7.36 -46.63 36.02
C ALA A 261 -6.69 -47.10 37.33
N TRP A 262 -7.45 -47.70 38.24
CA TRP A 262 -6.99 -48.24 39.52
C TRP A 262 -6.88 -49.79 39.53
N LYS A 263 -7.28 -50.44 38.44
CA LYS A 263 -6.99 -51.85 38.16
C LYS A 263 -5.74 -51.93 37.29
#